data_AF-A0A7X7RK05-F1
#
_entry.id   AF-A0A7X7RK05-F1
#
_cell.length_a   1.000
_cell.length_b   1.000
_cell.length_c   1.000
_cell.angle_alpha   90.00
_cell.angle_beta   90.00
_cell.angle_gamma   90.00
#
_symmetry.space_group_name_H-M   'P 1'
#
loop_
_entity.id
_entity.type
_entity.pdbx_description
1 polymer ?
#
loop_
_entity_poly.entity_id
_entity_poly.type
_entity_poly.pdbx_seq_one_letter_code
_entity_poly.pdbx_strand_id
1 'polypeptide(L)'
;HWRQIPGAIYGWDKYVGGGTLHWIKEDGLYYLSTLDLFIHPTERKVSYRFILSRSADLIHWEDAPDDRPLLLPDYTHRPDPVRFPQVFEISVSDMEYRELDGLVRAYYIGGNQWGICDNQIAEYRGSLRDFFHEFYR
;
A
#
# COMPACT_ATOMS: atom_id res chain seq x y z
N HIS A 1 -17.29 22.94 4.26
CA HIS A 1 -16.10 23.79 4.05
C HIS A 1 -14.87 22.98 4.40
N TRP A 2 -13.97 22.73 3.45
CA TRP A 2 -12.71 22.05 3.71
C TRP A 2 -11.70 23.05 4.27
N ARG A 3 -10.98 22.68 5.32
CA ARG A 3 -9.90 23.49 5.91
C ARG A 3 -8.62 22.68 5.89
N GLN A 4 -7.58 23.25 5.31
CA GLN A 4 -6.25 22.65 5.35
C GLN A 4 -5.72 22.63 6.78
N ILE A 5 -5.09 21.51 7.16
CA ILE A 5 -4.34 21.38 8.40
C ILE A 5 -2.91 21.88 8.13
N PRO A 6 -2.46 22.98 8.75
CA PRO A 6 -1.12 23.49 8.54
C PRO A 6 -0.08 22.45 8.97
N GLY A 7 0.92 22.20 8.12
CA GLY A 7 2.00 21.26 8.42
C GLY A 7 1.65 19.78 8.26
N ALA A 8 0.43 19.42 7.86
CA ALA A 8 0.04 18.05 7.56
C ALA A 8 0.65 17.59 6.21
N ILE A 9 1.94 17.27 6.23
CA ILE A 9 2.72 16.80 5.09
C ILE A 9 3.34 15.45 5.48
N TYR A 10 3.11 14.44 4.66
CA TYR A 10 3.72 13.11 4.80
C TYR A 10 4.59 12.79 3.59
N GLY A 11 5.71 12.10 3.81
CA GLY A 11 6.62 11.64 2.75
C GLY A 11 7.40 12.75 2.04
N TRP A 12 7.81 13.81 2.74
CA TRP A 12 8.58 14.91 2.15
C TRP A 12 10.01 14.48 1.71
N ASP A 13 10.52 13.41 2.31
CA ASP A 13 11.88 12.89 2.21
C ASP A 13 11.96 11.51 1.52
N LYS A 14 10.82 10.99 1.05
CA LYS A 14 10.74 9.66 0.40
C LYS A 14 9.73 9.66 -0.73
N TYR A 15 9.79 8.63 -1.56
CA TYR A 15 8.79 8.42 -2.60
C TYR A 15 7.49 7.90 -1.96
N VAL A 16 6.40 8.65 -2.15
CA VAL A 16 5.05 8.21 -1.77
C VAL A 16 4.08 8.46 -2.93
N GLY A 17 3.17 7.52 -3.18
CA GLY A 17 2.15 7.66 -4.22
C GLY A 17 0.86 6.89 -3.89
N GLY A 18 -0.23 7.19 -4.63
CA GLY A 18 -1.48 6.41 -4.59
C GLY A 18 -2.03 6.13 -3.18
N GLY A 19 -2.02 7.14 -2.31
CA GLY A 19 -2.29 6.94 -0.89
C GLY A 19 -3.77 6.76 -0.54
N THR A 20 -4.07 5.88 0.42
CA THR A 20 -5.41 5.69 0.98
C THR A 20 -5.42 5.87 2.49
N LEU A 21 -6.35 6.68 2.98
CA LEU A 21 -6.38 7.17 4.36
C LEU A 21 -7.62 6.66 5.08
N HIS A 22 -7.42 5.98 6.21
CA HIS A 22 -8.48 5.42 7.03
C HIS A 22 -8.37 5.94 8.46
N TRP A 23 -9.49 6.37 9.03
CA TRP A 23 -9.60 6.68 10.45
C TRP A 23 -10.13 5.46 11.20
N ILE A 24 -9.34 4.93 12.14
CA ILE A 24 -9.75 3.85 13.04
C ILE A 24 -10.09 4.46 14.39
N LYS A 25 -11.40 4.57 14.66
CA LYS A 25 -11.93 5.30 15.82
C LYS A 25 -11.51 4.68 17.15
N GLU A 26 -11.41 3.36 17.21
CA GLU A 26 -11.04 2.57 18.38
C GLU A 26 -9.59 2.84 18.81
N ASP A 27 -8.73 3.18 17.86
CA ASP A 27 -7.32 3.52 18.12
C ASP A 27 -7.12 5.02 18.31
N GLY A 28 -8.04 5.85 17.80
CA GLY A 28 -7.85 7.28 17.72
C GLY A 28 -6.72 7.65 16.74
N LEU A 29 -6.53 6.86 15.68
CA LEU A 29 -5.45 7.03 14.71
C LEU A 29 -5.96 7.02 13.27
N TYR A 30 -5.29 7.82 12.45
CA TYR A 30 -5.29 7.71 11.00
C TYR A 30 -4.24 6.69 10.58
N TYR A 31 -4.60 5.85 9.63
CA TYR A 31 -3.72 4.91 8.95
C TYR A 31 -3.67 5.29 7.47
N LEU A 32 -2.45 5.45 6.94
CA LEU A 32 -2.18 5.84 5.58
C LEU A 32 -1.38 4.73 4.89
N SER A 33 -2.01 4.05 3.94
CA SER A 33 -1.34 3.13 3.04
C SER A 33 -0.80 3.92 1.85
N THR A 34 0.48 3.80 1.53
CA THR A 34 1.10 4.51 0.39
C THR A 34 2.04 3.61 -0.40
N LEU A 35 2.13 3.89 -1.70
CA LEU A 35 3.13 3.32 -2.58
C LEU A 35 4.52 3.81 -2.20
N ASP A 36 5.44 2.89 -1.99
CA ASP A 36 6.85 3.12 -1.70
C ASP A 36 7.72 2.56 -2.84
N LEU A 37 8.90 3.15 -3.02
CA LEU A 37 9.92 2.69 -3.96
C LEU A 37 11.01 1.95 -3.19
N PHE A 38 11.34 0.74 -3.62
CA PHE A 38 12.42 -0.02 -3.02
C PHE A 38 13.26 -0.74 -4.08
N ILE A 39 14.47 -1.16 -3.69
CA ILE A 39 15.33 -1.99 -4.53
C ILE A 39 15.09 -3.45 -4.14
N HIS A 40 14.66 -4.25 -5.11
CA HIS A 40 14.48 -5.69 -4.91
C HIS A 40 15.77 -6.30 -4.34
N PRO A 41 15.73 -7.03 -3.21
CA PRO A 41 16.93 -7.50 -2.52
C PRO A 41 17.78 -8.47 -3.37
N THR A 42 17.11 -9.34 -4.13
CA THR A 42 17.76 -10.30 -5.04
C THR A 42 18.09 -9.73 -6.42
N GLU A 43 17.11 -9.14 -7.13
CA GLU A 43 17.30 -8.71 -8.52
C GLU A 43 17.99 -7.36 -8.68
N ARG A 44 18.11 -6.57 -7.61
CA ARG A 44 18.68 -5.20 -7.62
C ARG A 44 18.03 -4.25 -8.64
N LYS A 45 16.75 -4.48 -8.93
CA LYS A 45 15.91 -3.58 -9.75
C LYS A 45 14.98 -2.76 -8.85
N VAL A 46 14.57 -1.61 -9.36
CA VAL A 46 13.52 -0.79 -8.75
C VAL A 46 12.20 -1.55 -8.81
N SER A 47 11.53 -1.62 -7.66
CA SER A 47 10.20 -2.20 -7.47
C SER A 47 9.36 -1.27 -6.60
N TYR A 48 8.05 -1.50 -6.59
CA TYR A 48 7.10 -0.67 -5.86
C TYR A 48 6.23 -1.54 -4.96
N ARG A 49 6.11 -1.16 -3.69
CA ARG A 49 5.37 -1.89 -2.65
C ARG A 49 4.42 -0.94 -1.94
N PHE A 50 3.46 -1.46 -1.19
CA PHE A 50 2.72 -0.62 -0.26
C PHE A 50 3.31 -0.69 1.15
N ILE A 51 3.46 0.47 1.78
CA ILE A 51 3.82 0.64 3.19
C ILE A 51 2.64 1.24 3.95
N LEU A 52 2.64 1.06 5.27
CA LEU A 52 1.64 1.60 6.17
C LEU A 52 2.28 2.61 7.10
N SER A 53 1.60 3.73 7.32
CA SER A 53 1.99 4.75 8.31
C SER A 53 0.77 5.14 9.14
N ARG A 54 0.98 5.62 10.36
CA ARG A 54 -0.10 6.04 11.25
C ARG A 54 0.18 7.40 11.88
N SER A 55 -0.89 8.12 12.22
CA SER A 55 -0.81 9.44 12.84
C SER A 55 -2.06 9.72 13.68
N ALA A 56 -1.89 10.38 14.83
CA ALA A 56 -3.02 10.86 15.64
C ALA A 56 -3.56 12.21 15.17
N ASP A 57 -2.75 13.01 14.47
CA ASP A 57 -3.01 14.42 14.19
C ASP A 57 -2.77 14.84 12.73
N LEU A 58 -2.43 13.89 11.85
CA LEU A 58 -2.08 14.07 10.44
C LEU A 58 -0.80 14.89 10.20
N ILE A 59 -0.07 15.23 11.27
CA ILE A 59 1.16 16.03 11.23
C ILE A 59 2.35 15.14 11.58
N HIS A 60 2.26 14.40 12.68
CA HIS A 60 3.32 13.51 13.15
C HIS A 60 2.99 12.09 12.73
N TRP A 61 3.86 11.51 11.89
CA TRP A 61 3.67 10.20 11.30
C TRP A 61 4.67 9.19 11.85
N GLU A 62 4.21 7.97 12.07
CA GLU A 62 5.01 6.81 12.40
C GLU A 62 4.83 5.79 11.28
N ASP A 63 5.92 5.40 10.62
CA ASP A 63 5.89 4.33 9.63
C ASP A 63 5.92 2.96 10.32
N ALA A 64 5.24 1.98 9.73
CA ALA A 64 5.48 0.57 10.04
C ALA A 64 6.94 0.20 9.68
N PRO A 65 7.54 -0.81 10.34
CA PRO A 65 8.89 -1.25 10.04
C PRO A 65 9.10 -1.58 8.55
N ASP A 66 10.26 -1.21 7.99
CA ASP A 66 10.58 -1.36 6.57
C ASP A 66 10.52 -2.81 6.07
N ASP A 67 10.72 -3.79 6.94
CA ASP A 67 10.63 -5.22 6.63
C ASP A 67 9.20 -5.77 6.66
N ARG A 68 8.20 -4.91 6.88
CA ARG A 68 6.77 -5.26 6.92
C ARG A 68 5.93 -4.43 5.94
N PRO A 69 6.18 -4.56 4.63
CA PRO A 69 5.28 -3.97 3.65
C PRO A 69 3.88 -4.59 3.75
N LEU A 70 2.85 -3.79 3.50
CA LEU A 70 1.46 -4.24 3.40
C LEU A 70 1.29 -5.31 2.33
N LEU A 71 1.95 -5.08 1.18
CA LEU A 71 1.90 -5.96 0.04
C LEU A 71 3.16 -5.78 -0.81
N LEU A 72 3.66 -6.91 -1.31
CA LEU A 72 4.74 -6.98 -2.27
C LEU A 72 4.20 -7.41 -3.64
N PRO A 73 4.87 -6.99 -4.73
CA PRO A 73 4.62 -7.56 -6.05
C PRO A 73 4.85 -9.08 -6.08
N ASP A 74 4.01 -9.81 -6.84
CA ASP A 74 4.28 -11.19 -7.22
C ASP A 74 5.20 -11.23 -8.45
N TYR A 75 6.49 -11.39 -8.21
CA TYR A 75 7.52 -11.43 -9.26
C TYR A 75 7.39 -12.60 -10.24
N THR A 76 6.49 -13.56 -9.98
CA THR A 76 6.20 -14.66 -10.91
C THR A 76 4.99 -14.37 -11.79
N HIS A 77 4.16 -13.39 -11.41
CA HIS A 77 2.98 -13.00 -12.15
C HIS A 77 3.32 -12.22 -13.41
N ARG A 78 2.51 -12.47 -14.45
CA ARG A 78 2.58 -11.79 -15.75
C ARG A 78 1.23 -11.12 -15.99
N PRO A 79 1.14 -9.78 -15.94
CA PRO A 79 -0.15 -9.09 -16.06
C PRO A 79 -0.82 -9.25 -17.43
N ASP A 80 -0.03 -9.40 -18.51
CA ASP A 80 -0.52 -9.68 -19.86
C ASP A 80 0.41 -10.68 -20.58
N PRO A 81 0.29 -11.99 -20.29
CA PRO A 81 1.21 -12.99 -20.82
C PRO A 81 0.99 -13.25 -22.32
N VAL A 82 -0.13 -12.81 -22.89
CA VAL A 82 -0.47 -13.03 -24.30
C VAL A 82 0.20 -11.98 -25.18
N ARG A 83 0.10 -10.69 -24.82
CA ARG A 83 0.66 -9.60 -25.62
C ARG A 83 2.09 -9.26 -25.22
N PHE A 84 2.41 -9.40 -23.93
CA PHE A 84 3.69 -9.02 -23.35
C PHE A 84 4.26 -10.14 -22.46
N PRO A 85 4.52 -11.33 -23.02
CA PRO A 85 4.96 -12.48 -22.24
C PRO A 85 6.21 -12.22 -21.43
N GLN A 86 7.09 -11.29 -21.80
CA GLN A 86 8.33 -10.95 -21.09
C GLN A 86 8.14 -10.02 -19.89
N VAL A 87 6.96 -9.41 -19.73
CA VAL A 87 6.68 -8.46 -18.64
C VAL A 87 6.24 -9.21 -17.40
N PHE A 88 6.95 -8.98 -16.32
CA PHE A 88 6.62 -9.45 -14.99
C PHE A 88 6.16 -8.28 -14.12
N GLU A 89 5.39 -8.60 -13.09
CA GLU A 89 5.00 -7.63 -12.10
C GLU A 89 6.20 -7.15 -11.27
N ILE A 90 6.29 -5.84 -11.08
CA ILE A 90 7.27 -5.18 -10.21
C ILE A 90 6.62 -4.13 -9.30
N SER A 91 5.29 -4.03 -9.33
CA SER A 91 4.53 -2.98 -8.66
C SER A 91 3.19 -3.49 -8.18
N VAL A 92 2.80 -3.01 -7.00
CA VAL A 92 1.44 -3.00 -6.47
C VAL A 92 1.07 -1.53 -6.22
N SER A 93 0.10 -0.96 -6.95
CA SER A 93 -0.30 0.46 -6.87
C SER A 93 -1.79 0.63 -6.53
N ASP A 94 -2.19 1.84 -6.14
CA ASP A 94 -3.59 2.29 -6.02
C ASP A 94 -4.48 1.38 -5.16
N MET A 95 -4.00 1.06 -3.95
CA MET A 95 -4.62 0.10 -3.06
C MET A 95 -5.79 0.67 -2.25
N GLU A 96 -6.97 0.08 -2.39
CA GLU A 96 -8.21 0.44 -1.69
C GLU A 96 -8.75 -0.73 -0.87
N TYR A 97 -9.44 -0.45 0.24
CA TYR A 97 -9.95 -1.49 1.13
C TYR A 97 -11.47 -1.50 1.20
N ARG A 98 -12.02 -2.72 1.33
CA ARG A 98 -13.40 -2.95 1.74
C ARG A 98 -13.45 -3.98 2.85
N GLU A 99 -13.98 -3.57 4.00
CA GLU A 99 -14.34 -4.48 5.09
C GLU A 99 -15.83 -4.85 4.98
N LEU A 100 -16.13 -6.14 5.00
CA LEU A 100 -17.51 -6.66 5.04
C LEU A 100 -17.51 -8.05 5.68
N ASP A 101 -18.44 -8.31 6.61
CA ASP A 101 -18.67 -9.63 7.22
C ASP A 101 -17.41 -10.29 7.82
N GLY A 102 -16.54 -9.50 8.45
CA GLY A 102 -15.30 -10.00 9.06
C GLY A 102 -14.21 -10.39 8.05
N LEU A 103 -14.28 -9.84 6.83
CA LEU A 103 -13.29 -9.99 5.77
C LEU A 103 -12.88 -8.61 5.26
N VAL A 104 -11.57 -8.38 5.19
CA VAL A 104 -10.99 -7.24 4.48
C VAL A 104 -10.58 -7.72 3.08
N ARG A 105 -11.04 -6.99 2.06
CA ARG A 105 -10.53 -7.10 0.69
C ARG A 105 -9.71 -5.87 0.37
N ALA A 106 -8.46 -6.08 -0.01
CA ALA A 106 -7.62 -5.06 -0.62
C ALA A 106 -7.70 -5.21 -2.14
N TYR A 107 -8.12 -4.16 -2.83
CA TYR A 107 -8.13 -4.05 -4.28
C TYR A 107 -6.93 -3.19 -4.69
N TYR A 108 -6.18 -3.61 -5.70
CA TYR A 108 -4.97 -2.89 -6.13
C TYR A 108 -4.69 -3.17 -7.60
N ILE A 109 -3.78 -2.38 -8.16
CA ILE A 109 -3.29 -2.55 -9.53
C ILE A 109 -1.91 -3.22 -9.46
N GLY A 110 -1.80 -4.42 -10.02
CA GLY A 110 -0.51 -5.06 -10.27
C GLY A 110 0.05 -4.60 -11.61
N GLY A 111 1.36 -4.63 -11.79
CA GLY A 111 1.95 -4.35 -13.09
C GLY A 111 3.42 -3.95 -13.09
N ASN A 112 3.82 -3.25 -14.16
CA ASN A 112 5.20 -2.82 -14.38
C ASN A 112 5.42 -1.30 -14.31
N GLN A 113 4.42 -0.50 -13.90
CA GLN A 113 4.45 0.97 -13.89
C GLN A 113 4.64 1.65 -15.26
N TRP A 114 4.67 0.88 -16.35
CA TRP A 114 4.89 1.36 -17.71
C TRP A 114 3.73 1.01 -18.65
N GLY A 115 2.52 0.92 -18.09
CA GLY A 115 1.28 0.76 -18.83
C GLY A 115 0.83 -0.69 -19.05
N ILE A 116 1.55 -1.69 -18.53
CA ILE A 116 1.09 -3.08 -18.49
C ILE A 116 0.68 -3.42 -17.05
N CYS A 117 -0.61 -3.65 -16.84
CA CYS A 117 -1.21 -3.82 -15.53
C CYS A 117 -2.48 -4.67 -15.56
N ASP A 118 -2.87 -5.17 -14.40
CA ASP A 118 -4.15 -5.82 -14.15
C ASP A 118 -4.71 -5.44 -12.77
N ASN A 119 -6.02 -5.67 -12.59
CA ASN A 119 -6.68 -5.46 -11.30
C ASN A 119 -6.59 -6.73 -10.47
N GLN A 120 -6.17 -6.59 -9.22
CA GLN A 120 -5.95 -7.72 -8.32
C GLN A 120 -6.63 -7.50 -6.98
N ILE A 121 -6.79 -8.61 -6.24
CA ILE A 121 -7.47 -8.64 -4.95
C ILE A 121 -6.66 -9.51 -3.98
N ALA A 122 -6.48 -9.02 -2.75
CA ALA A 122 -5.98 -9.79 -1.62
C ALA A 122 -7.03 -9.80 -0.51
N GLU A 123 -7.06 -10.87 0.28
CA GLU A 123 -8.05 -11.04 1.35
C GLU A 123 -7.37 -11.27 2.71
N TYR A 124 -7.92 -10.65 3.75
CA TYR A 124 -7.52 -10.85 5.14
C TYR A 124 -8.75 -11.14 6.00
N ARG A 125 -8.72 -12.20 6.81
CA ARG A 125 -9.82 -12.55 7.72
C ARG A 125 -9.69 -11.74 9.02
N GLY A 126 -10.65 -10.87 9.27
CA GLY A 126 -10.67 -9.96 10.42
C GLY A 126 -11.22 -8.60 10.03
N SER A 127 -11.07 -7.63 10.93
CA SER A 127 -11.37 -6.22 10.63
C SER A 127 -10.18 -5.52 9.99
N LEU A 128 -10.41 -4.35 9.38
CA LEU A 128 -9.37 -3.49 8.85
C LEU A 128 -8.41 -3.01 9.94
N ARG A 129 -8.94 -2.81 11.15
CA ARG A 129 -8.14 -2.52 12.34
C ARG A 129 -7.17 -3.66 12.67
N ASP A 130 -7.67 -4.90 12.70
CA ASP A 130 -6.82 -6.06 13.00
C ASP A 130 -5.74 -6.22 11.94
N PHE A 131 -6.10 -6.06 10.66
CA PHE A 131 -5.16 -6.08 9.54
C PHE A 131 -4.04 -5.04 9.73
N PHE A 132 -4.37 -3.77 9.95
CA PHE A 132 -3.36 -2.72 10.14
C PHE A 132 -2.46 -2.96 11.35
N HIS A 133 -2.99 -3.57 12.42
CA HIS A 133 -2.21 -3.86 13.62
C HIS A 133 -1.11 -4.89 13.39
N GLU A 134 -1.28 -5.85 12.47
CA GLU A 134 -0.25 -6.87 12.18
C GLU A 134 1.10 -6.25 11.76
N PHE A 135 1.06 -5.06 11.15
CA PHE A 135 2.25 -4.37 10.66
C PHE A 135 3.02 -3.59 11.73
N TYR A 136 2.44 -3.35 12.91
CA TYR A 136 3.09 -2.62 14.02
C TYR A 136 3.44 -3.48 15.22
N ARG A 137 3.23 -4.81 15.15
CA ARG A 137 3.49 -5.75 16.25
C ARG A 137 4.95 -6.15 16.41
#